data_AF-A0A5C8M8X3-F1
#
_entry.id   AF-A0A5C8M8X3-F1
#
_cell.length_a   1.000
_cell.length_b   1.000
_cell.length_c   1.000
_cell.angle_alpha   90.00
_cell.angle_beta   90.00
_cell.angle_gamma   90.00
#
_symmetry.space_group_name_H-M   'P 1'
#
loop_
_entity.id
_entity.type
_entity.pdbx_description
1 polymer ?
#
loop_
_entity_poly.entity_id
_entity_poly.type
_entity_poly.pdbx_seq_one_letter_code
_entity_poly.pdbx_strand_id
1 'polypeptide(L)'
;MRKTAVCIFCFSIILSGCHIKPNETSSVGKADIQAEIKISSTFQNIAKTPDGKMVIEGQQEPTTYKDIDITINQQMDVPGHISYPNHSSVIYQEEVNITGEKATLLKISHDNFTAVTEKEKGARTDIIYWLYVTRPIPNDSNNVNTYILSATVIGNDADAKNEILDVAKTWNPKGALE
;
A
#
# COMPACT_ATOMS: atom_id res chain seq x y z
N MET A 1 -31.01 45.10 11.50
CA MET A 1 -32.45 45.42 11.42
C MET A 1 -32.77 45.99 10.04
N ARG A 2 -33.54 45.28 9.21
CA ARG A 2 -34.62 45.79 8.35
C ARG A 2 -35.12 44.65 7.45
N LYS A 3 -36.44 44.47 7.46
CA LYS A 3 -37.25 43.56 6.64
C LYS A 3 -37.21 44.02 5.17
N THR A 4 -37.52 43.14 4.21
CA THR A 4 -38.73 43.15 3.36
C THR A 4 -38.62 42.05 2.28
N ALA A 5 -39.76 41.44 1.94
CA ALA A 5 -39.95 40.25 1.11
C ALA A 5 -40.28 40.55 -0.37
N VAL A 6 -40.68 39.48 -1.09
CA VAL A 6 -41.52 39.41 -2.33
C VAL A 6 -40.70 39.36 -3.65
N CYS A 7 -40.90 38.52 -4.67
CA CYS A 7 -42.01 37.71 -5.23
C CYS A 7 -41.42 36.51 -6.02
N ILE A 8 -41.96 35.27 -5.92
CA ILE A 8 -42.90 34.60 -6.84
C ILE A 8 -42.39 34.39 -8.28
N PHE A 9 -42.14 33.12 -8.65
CA PHE A 9 -42.72 32.56 -9.88
C PHE A 9 -43.23 31.14 -9.62
N CYS A 10 -44.53 30.99 -9.84
CA CYS A 10 -45.28 29.75 -9.81
C CYS A 10 -44.92 28.87 -11.00
N PHE A 11 -44.79 27.56 -10.78
CA PHE A 11 -45.36 26.59 -11.71
C PHE A 11 -45.97 25.46 -10.90
N SER A 12 -47.30 25.50 -10.80
CA SER A 12 -48.11 24.38 -10.36
C SER A 12 -48.14 23.36 -11.49
N ILE A 13 -47.71 22.12 -11.23
CA ILE A 13 -48.23 20.97 -11.95
C ILE A 13 -49.03 20.13 -10.96
N ILE A 14 -50.24 19.82 -11.42
CA ILE A 14 -51.39 19.30 -10.70
C ILE A 14 -51.17 17.84 -10.30
N LEU A 15 -51.69 17.51 -9.10
CA LEU A 15 -51.81 16.18 -8.53
C LEU A 15 -52.63 15.21 -9.39
N SER A 16 -52.21 13.94 -9.36
CA SER A 16 -53.08 12.76 -9.21
C SER A 16 -52.14 11.62 -8.77
N GLY A 17 -52.23 10.98 -7.62
CA GLY A 17 -53.32 10.81 -6.67
C GLY A 17 -53.34 9.32 -6.30
N CYS A 18 -52.60 8.90 -5.27
CA CYS A 18 -52.91 7.65 -4.57
C CYS A 18 -52.42 7.68 -3.13
N HIS A 19 -53.31 7.25 -2.23
CA HIS A 19 -53.23 7.25 -0.77
C HIS A 19 -52.01 6.53 -0.20
N ILE A 20 -51.34 7.16 0.79
CA ILE A 20 -50.61 6.45 1.84
C ILE A 20 -51.07 7.01 3.19
N LYS A 21 -51.66 6.14 4.03
CA LYS A 21 -51.99 6.43 5.43
C LYS A 21 -50.72 6.37 6.31
N PRO A 22 -50.71 7.04 7.48
CA PRO A 22 -49.49 7.45 8.15
C PRO A 22 -49.03 6.48 9.25
N ASN A 23 -47.80 6.75 9.69
CA ASN A 23 -47.25 6.56 11.04
C ASN A 23 -46.64 5.19 11.35
N GLU A 24 -45.31 5.18 11.56
CA GLU A 24 -44.71 4.69 12.80
C GLU A 24 -43.24 5.14 12.90
N THR A 25 -42.94 5.87 13.98
CA THR A 25 -41.61 6.21 14.46
C THR A 25 -40.86 4.98 14.97
N SER A 26 -39.59 4.78 14.58
CA SER A 26 -38.63 4.05 15.42
C SER A 26 -37.19 4.58 15.26
N SER A 27 -36.71 5.19 16.34
CA SER A 27 -35.35 5.14 16.93
C SER A 27 -34.14 4.69 16.08
N VAL A 28 -33.16 5.61 16.00
CA VAL A 28 -31.70 5.46 16.18
C VAL A 28 -31.12 4.05 15.98
N GLY A 29 -30.25 3.90 14.97
CA GLY A 29 -29.36 2.74 14.84
C GLY A 29 -28.04 3.12 14.16
N LYS A 30 -26.92 2.86 14.85
CA LYS A 30 -25.52 2.99 14.45
C LYS A 30 -25.20 2.28 13.11
N ALA A 31 -25.62 2.84 11.98
CA ALA A 31 -25.28 2.33 10.65
C ALA A 31 -24.22 3.18 9.94
N ASP A 32 -23.69 4.21 10.61
CA ASP A 32 -22.50 4.93 10.15
C ASP A 32 -21.25 4.08 10.43
N ILE A 33 -20.49 3.82 9.37
CA ILE A 33 -19.13 3.24 9.34
C ILE A 33 -19.07 1.70 9.50
N GLN A 34 -19.92 0.98 8.77
CA GLN A 34 -19.64 -0.40 8.31
C GLN A 34 -19.66 -0.45 6.78
N ALA A 35 -19.13 0.58 6.13
CA ALA A 35 -18.54 0.40 4.81
C ALA A 35 -17.27 -0.43 4.99
N GLU A 36 -17.47 -1.71 5.34
CA GLU A 36 -16.52 -2.76 5.08
C GLU A 36 -16.22 -2.63 3.59
N ILE A 37 -15.08 -2.02 3.27
CA ILE A 37 -14.50 -2.18 1.96
C ILE A 37 -14.21 -3.68 1.89
N LYS A 38 -15.17 -4.43 1.37
CA LYS A 38 -14.98 -5.76 0.83
C LYS A 38 -14.10 -5.58 -0.40
N ILE A 39 -12.85 -5.19 -0.17
CA ILE A 39 -11.79 -5.28 -1.16
C ILE A 39 -11.84 -6.75 -1.54
N SER A 40 -12.16 -7.01 -2.80
CA SER A 40 -12.11 -8.35 -3.38
C SER A 40 -10.68 -8.87 -3.21
N SER A 41 -10.41 -9.46 -2.05
CA SER A 41 -9.11 -9.67 -1.41
C SER A 41 -8.33 -10.85 -1.96
N THR A 42 -8.74 -11.37 -3.11
CA THR A 42 -8.16 -12.59 -3.68
C THR A 42 -6.93 -12.35 -4.55
N PHE A 43 -6.60 -11.10 -4.91
CA PHE A 43 -5.58 -10.83 -5.94
C PHE A 43 -4.60 -9.68 -5.67
N GLN A 44 -4.58 -9.09 -4.48
CA GLN A 44 -3.70 -7.94 -4.23
C GLN A 44 -2.51 -8.34 -3.35
N ASN A 45 -1.31 -7.92 -3.78
CA ASN A 45 -0.09 -7.95 -3.00
C ASN A 45 -0.21 -6.87 -1.89
N ILE A 46 -0.53 -7.31 -0.68
CA ILE A 46 -0.86 -6.44 0.45
C ILE A 46 -0.16 -6.88 1.73
N ALA A 47 0.13 -5.92 2.60
CA ALA A 47 0.54 -6.13 3.97
C ALA A 47 -0.24 -5.22 4.92
N LYS A 48 -0.22 -5.55 6.20
CA LYS A 48 -0.78 -4.74 7.27
C LYS A 48 0.29 -4.46 8.31
N THR A 49 0.51 -3.18 8.60
CA THR A 49 1.43 -2.77 9.67
C THR A 49 0.84 -3.16 11.03
N PRO A 50 1.68 -3.35 12.07
CA PRO A 50 1.19 -3.64 13.42
C PRO A 50 0.25 -2.59 14.03
N ASP A 51 0.38 -1.32 13.65
CA ASP A 51 -0.56 -0.24 14.03
C ASP A 51 -1.86 -0.24 13.20
N GLY A 52 -2.00 -1.19 12.26
CA GLY A 52 -3.23 -1.50 11.57
C GLY A 52 -3.42 -0.84 10.20
N LYS A 53 -2.44 -0.08 9.71
CA LYS A 53 -2.47 0.53 8.37
C LYS A 53 -2.23 -0.52 7.28
N MET A 54 -2.85 -0.30 6.13
CA MET A 54 -2.66 -1.15 4.96
C MET A 54 -1.51 -0.63 4.12
N VAL A 55 -0.69 -1.55 3.61
CA VAL A 55 0.32 -1.31 2.57
C VAL A 55 -0.15 -2.06 1.33
N ILE A 56 -0.37 -1.35 0.23
CA ILE A 56 -0.96 -1.91 -0.99
C ILE A 56 0.00 -1.65 -2.15
N GLU A 57 0.20 -2.65 -3.00
CA GLU A 57 0.92 -2.48 -4.26
C GLU A 57 0.34 -1.33 -5.10
N GLY A 58 1.23 -0.50 -5.66
CA GLY A 58 0.83 0.63 -6.52
C GLY A 58 0.25 1.83 -5.77
N GLN A 59 0.30 1.85 -4.43
CA GLN A 59 -0.04 3.05 -3.67
C GLN A 59 0.92 4.20 -4.00
N GLN A 60 0.39 5.42 -4.12
CA GLN A 60 1.18 6.59 -4.50
C GLN A 60 2.14 7.03 -3.39
N GLU A 61 1.67 7.01 -2.14
CA GLU A 61 2.44 7.46 -0.99
C GLU A 61 2.86 6.27 -0.13
N PRO A 62 4.08 6.26 0.42
CA PRO A 62 4.52 5.21 1.31
C PRO A 62 3.70 5.17 2.60
N THR A 63 3.57 3.98 3.18
CA THR A 63 2.94 3.82 4.49
C THR A 63 4.02 3.89 5.57
N THR A 64 3.99 4.94 6.39
CA THR A 64 4.90 5.06 7.52
C THR A 64 4.49 4.16 8.68
N TYR A 65 5.44 3.36 9.16
CA TYR A 65 5.35 2.59 10.39
C TYR A 65 6.65 2.75 11.18
N LYS A 66 6.58 3.39 12.34
CA LYS A 66 7.76 3.72 13.17
C LYS A 66 8.83 4.45 12.36
N ASP A 67 10.02 3.86 12.20
CA ASP A 67 11.19 4.47 11.60
C ASP A 67 11.41 4.06 10.14
N ILE A 68 10.37 3.46 9.52
CA ILE A 68 10.38 3.05 8.12
C ILE A 68 9.17 3.56 7.33
N ASP A 69 9.43 3.91 6.07
CA ASP A 69 8.43 4.18 5.04
C ASP A 69 8.33 2.98 4.10
N ILE A 70 7.12 2.41 4.00
CA ILE A 70 6.91 1.09 3.39
C ILE A 70 6.16 1.20 2.07
N THR A 71 6.65 0.51 1.06
CA THR A 71 5.96 0.29 -0.22
C THR A 71 5.99 -1.18 -0.62
N ILE A 72 5.09 -1.56 -1.51
CA ILE A 72 5.06 -2.89 -2.13
C ILE A 72 5.24 -2.69 -3.64
N ASN A 73 6.18 -3.45 -4.21
CA ASN A 73 6.49 -3.43 -5.64
C ASN A 73 6.51 -4.87 -6.19
N GLN A 74 6.41 -4.96 -7.51
CA GLN A 74 6.60 -6.20 -8.25
C GLN A 74 7.48 -5.92 -9.47
N GLN A 75 8.33 -6.87 -9.80
CA GLN A 75 9.11 -6.86 -11.04
C GLN A 75 9.05 -8.23 -11.71
N MET A 76 9.18 -8.22 -13.03
CA MET A 76 9.29 -9.43 -13.85
C MET A 76 10.68 -9.44 -14.48
N ASP A 77 11.45 -10.49 -14.18
CA ASP A 77 12.83 -10.65 -14.65
C ASP A 77 13.06 -12.07 -15.17
N VAL A 78 14.22 -12.29 -15.78
CA VAL A 78 14.69 -13.65 -16.09
C VAL A 78 15.02 -14.43 -14.80
N PRO A 79 14.85 -15.77 -14.77
CA PRO A 79 15.19 -16.57 -13.60
C PRO A 79 16.61 -16.33 -13.08
N GLY A 80 16.74 -16.11 -11.77
CA GLY A 80 18.03 -15.87 -11.10
C GLY A 80 18.54 -14.43 -11.22
N HIS A 81 17.77 -13.52 -11.81
CA HIS A 81 18.10 -12.10 -11.89
C HIS A 81 17.11 -11.24 -11.08
N ILE A 82 17.62 -10.18 -10.46
CA ILE A 82 16.83 -9.15 -9.78
C ILE A 82 17.45 -7.80 -10.12
N SER A 83 16.62 -6.92 -10.67
CA SER A 83 16.95 -5.52 -10.92
C SER A 83 16.92 -4.71 -9.62
N TYR A 84 18.07 -4.19 -9.18
CA TYR A 84 18.19 -3.30 -8.02
C TYR A 84 17.92 -1.83 -8.37
N PRO A 85 17.64 -0.96 -7.39
CA PRO A 85 17.56 0.48 -7.63
C PRO A 85 18.86 0.99 -8.26
N ASN A 86 18.77 1.95 -9.16
CA ASN A 86 19.97 2.58 -9.72
C ASN A 86 20.75 3.29 -8.60
N HIS A 87 22.07 3.45 -8.76
CA HIS A 87 22.94 4.04 -7.73
C HIS A 87 22.80 3.39 -6.34
N SER A 88 22.73 2.06 -6.33
CA SER A 88 22.63 1.29 -5.10
C SER A 88 23.78 0.32 -4.91
N SER A 89 23.98 -0.10 -3.66
CA SER A 89 24.90 -1.16 -3.28
C SER A 89 24.26 -2.04 -2.22
N VAL A 90 24.34 -3.36 -2.40
CA VAL A 90 23.90 -4.33 -1.40
C VAL A 90 24.93 -4.39 -0.29
N ILE A 91 24.53 -3.99 0.92
CA ILE A 91 25.36 -4.02 2.12
C ILE A 91 25.41 -5.44 2.68
N TYR A 92 24.27 -6.11 2.78
CA TYR A 92 24.20 -7.53 3.10
C TYR A 92 22.92 -8.17 2.59
N GLN A 93 22.96 -9.50 2.56
CA GLN A 93 21.87 -10.38 2.18
C GLN A 93 21.75 -11.53 3.18
N GLU A 94 20.52 -11.90 3.54
CA GLU A 94 20.24 -13.11 4.30
C GLU A 94 18.91 -13.75 3.86
N GLU A 95 18.79 -15.06 4.08
CA GLU A 95 17.53 -15.77 3.92
C GLU A 95 16.73 -15.67 5.23
N VAL A 96 15.44 -15.34 5.13
CA VAL A 96 14.50 -15.29 6.26
C VAL A 96 13.24 -16.09 5.94
N ASN A 97 12.55 -16.57 6.96
CA ASN A 97 11.25 -17.20 6.79
C ASN A 97 10.14 -16.18 7.05
N ILE A 98 9.22 -16.03 6.09
CA ILE A 98 8.02 -15.19 6.21
C ILE A 98 6.80 -16.07 5.93
N THR A 99 5.71 -15.93 6.68
CA THR A 99 4.40 -16.58 6.41
C THR A 99 4.48 -18.03 5.84
N GLY A 100 5.42 -18.85 6.32
CA GLY A 100 5.61 -20.24 5.87
C GLY A 100 6.43 -20.45 4.58
N GLU A 101 6.99 -19.42 3.97
CA GLU A 101 7.89 -19.49 2.80
C GLU A 101 9.25 -18.83 3.06
N LYS A 102 10.23 -19.15 2.22
CA LYS A 102 11.56 -18.53 2.23
C LYS A 102 11.52 -17.22 1.44
N ALA A 103 12.05 -16.17 2.04
CA ALA A 103 12.28 -14.88 1.41
C ALA A 103 13.74 -14.48 1.56
N THR A 104 14.18 -13.57 0.71
CA THR A 104 15.49 -12.94 0.84
C THR A 104 15.30 -11.54 1.40
N LEU A 105 16.04 -11.23 2.47
CA LEU A 105 16.15 -9.89 3.02
C LEU A 105 17.48 -9.27 2.58
N LEU A 106 17.41 -8.06 2.04
CA LEU A 106 18.56 -7.25 1.67
C LEU A 106 18.56 -5.97 2.49
N LYS A 107 19.76 -5.52 2.83
CA LYS A 107 20.03 -4.13 3.21
C LYS A 107 20.80 -3.46 2.09
N ILE A 108 20.29 -2.33 1.61
CA ILE A 108 20.77 -1.62 0.44
C ILE A 108 21.08 -0.17 0.85
N SER A 109 22.25 0.33 0.48
CA SER A 109 22.47 1.79 0.42
C SER A 109 22.05 2.29 -0.95
N HIS A 110 21.27 3.36 -1.00
CA HIS A 110 20.74 3.92 -2.24
C HIS A 110 20.94 5.43 -2.28
N ASP A 111 21.70 5.90 -3.25
CA ASP A 111 21.87 7.33 -3.47
C ASP A 111 20.65 7.88 -4.21
N ASN A 112 19.93 8.81 -3.61
CA ASN A 112 18.78 9.45 -4.25
C ASN A 112 19.18 10.55 -5.28
N PHE A 113 20.45 10.55 -5.69
CA PHE A 113 21.07 11.56 -6.52
C PHE A 113 21.93 10.93 -7.61
N THR A 114 22.30 11.75 -8.60
CA THR A 114 23.25 11.40 -9.66
C THR A 114 24.53 12.22 -9.49
N ALA A 115 25.56 11.94 -10.28
CA ALA A 115 26.77 12.78 -10.31
C ALA A 115 26.49 14.27 -10.64
N VAL A 116 25.35 14.58 -11.27
CA VAL A 116 24.93 15.95 -11.59
C VAL A 116 24.21 16.61 -10.41
N THR A 117 23.40 15.83 -9.67
CA THR A 117 22.51 16.34 -8.61
C THR A 117 23.05 16.12 -7.20
N GLU A 118 24.24 15.53 -7.03
CA GLU A 118 24.88 15.23 -5.73
C GLU A 118 25.01 16.45 -4.79
N LYS A 119 25.07 17.66 -5.36
CA LYS A 119 25.24 18.92 -4.60
C LYS A 119 23.92 19.62 -4.31
N GLU A 120 22.81 19.10 -4.84
CA GLU A 120 21.50 19.69 -4.64
C GLU A 120 21.00 19.45 -3.22
N LYS A 121 20.16 20.37 -2.74
CA LYS A 121 19.55 20.26 -1.42
C LYS A 121 18.66 19.02 -1.38
N GLY A 122 19.00 18.07 -0.50
CA GLY A 122 18.25 16.81 -0.34
C GLY A 122 18.95 15.59 -0.93
N ALA A 123 20.05 15.78 -1.65
CA ALA A 123 20.94 14.70 -2.05
C ALA A 123 21.49 13.98 -0.81
N ARG A 124 21.24 12.68 -0.72
CA ARG A 124 21.70 11.82 0.38
C ARG A 124 21.69 10.36 -0.04
N THR A 125 22.42 9.56 0.72
CA THR A 125 22.34 8.09 0.67
C THR A 125 21.30 7.63 1.69
N ASP A 126 20.24 7.00 1.20
CA ASP A 126 19.23 6.36 2.03
C ASP A 126 19.62 4.90 2.31
N ILE A 127 19.10 4.36 3.42
CA ILE A 127 19.13 2.91 3.69
C ILE A 127 17.75 2.35 3.35
N ILE A 128 17.74 1.26 2.58
CA ILE A 128 16.53 0.57 2.17
C ILE A 128 16.66 -0.90 2.53
N TYR A 129 15.61 -1.46 3.12
CA TYR A 129 15.43 -2.88 3.28
C TYR A 129 14.50 -3.41 2.20
N TRP A 130 14.94 -4.42 1.46
CA TRP A 130 14.11 -5.16 0.51
C TRP A 130 13.90 -6.57 1.03
N LEU A 131 12.65 -6.93 1.27
CA LEU A 131 12.24 -8.29 1.57
C LEU A 131 11.47 -8.82 0.37
N TYR A 132 12.00 -9.85 -0.29
CA TYR A 132 11.42 -10.30 -1.56
C TYR A 132 11.26 -11.82 -1.66
N VAL A 133 10.29 -12.21 -2.49
CA VAL A 133 10.01 -13.59 -2.89
C VAL A 133 9.91 -13.63 -4.41
N THR A 134 10.59 -14.59 -5.03
CA THR A 134 10.55 -14.83 -6.48
C THR A 134 9.78 -16.09 -6.78
N ARG A 135 8.84 -16.03 -7.74
CA ARG A 135 8.02 -17.16 -8.16
C ARG A 135 8.01 -17.33 -9.69
N PRO A 136 7.98 -18.57 -10.18
CA PRO A 136 7.73 -18.84 -11.59
C PRO A 136 6.40 -18.24 -12.05
N ILE A 137 6.34 -17.83 -13.31
CA ILE A 137 5.09 -17.41 -13.95
C ILE A 137 4.48 -18.65 -14.63
N PRO A 138 3.20 -18.97 -14.37
CA PRO A 138 2.55 -20.09 -15.07
C PRO A 138 2.62 -19.92 -16.58
N ASN A 139 3.08 -20.96 -17.28
CA ASN A 139 3.27 -20.99 -18.74
C ASN A 139 4.33 -20.03 -19.30
N ASP A 140 5.17 -19.43 -18.47
CA ASP A 140 6.33 -18.65 -18.92
C ASP A 140 7.59 -19.08 -18.17
N SER A 141 8.42 -19.89 -18.84
CA SER A 141 9.68 -20.37 -18.29
C SER A 141 10.82 -19.36 -18.41
N ASN A 142 10.62 -18.29 -19.18
CA ASN A 142 11.66 -17.29 -19.44
C ASN A 142 11.64 -16.17 -18.40
N ASN A 143 10.54 -16.05 -17.66
CA ASN A 143 10.34 -14.99 -16.69
C ASN A 143 9.87 -15.51 -15.32
N VAL A 144 10.20 -14.76 -14.29
CA VAL A 144 9.75 -14.94 -12.91
C VAL A 144 9.17 -13.63 -12.40
N ASN A 145 8.19 -13.71 -11.49
CA ASN A 145 7.70 -12.56 -10.74
C ASN A 145 8.43 -12.47 -9.40
N THR A 146 9.05 -11.34 -9.13
CA THR A 146 9.63 -11.00 -7.83
C THR A 146 8.75 -9.97 -7.14
N TYR A 147 8.18 -10.33 -6.00
CA TYR A 147 7.38 -9.48 -5.14
C TYR A 147 8.28 -8.89 -4.06
N ILE A 148 8.19 -7.58 -3.83
CA ILE A 148 9.11 -6.85 -2.97
C ILE A 148 8.31 -6.02 -1.97
N LEU A 149 8.51 -6.28 -0.68
CA LEU A 149 8.18 -5.36 0.40
C LEU A 149 9.43 -4.51 0.64
N SER A 150 9.33 -3.21 0.36
CA SER A 150 10.42 -2.24 0.48
C SER A 150 10.19 -1.35 1.69
N ALA A 151 11.22 -1.13 2.50
CA ALA A 151 11.19 -0.22 3.63
C ALA A 151 12.38 0.75 3.57
N THR A 152 12.11 2.03 3.32
CA THR A 152 13.11 3.09 3.40
C THR A 152 13.24 3.54 4.86
N VAL A 153 14.47 3.57 5.38
CA VAL A 153 14.72 4.02 6.76
C VAL A 153 14.62 5.54 6.83
N ILE A 154 13.72 6.03 7.69
CA ILE A 154 13.51 7.47 7.95
C ILE A 154 13.92 7.87 9.38
N GLY A 155 14.18 6.89 10.26
CA GLY A 155 14.59 7.08 11.65
C GLY A 155 15.76 6.19 12.03
N ASN A 156 15.61 5.36 13.07
CA ASN A 156 16.66 4.48 13.56
C ASN A 156 16.85 3.22 12.70
N ASP A 157 17.98 3.15 11.98
CA ASP A 157 18.39 1.99 11.19
C ASP A 157 18.56 0.69 12.01
N ALA A 158 18.90 0.79 13.31
CA ALA A 158 19.13 -0.40 14.14
C ALA A 158 17.86 -1.26 14.30
N ASP A 159 16.68 -0.64 14.25
CA ASP A 159 15.40 -1.30 14.45
C ASP A 159 14.70 -1.65 13.13
N ALA A 160 15.05 -0.98 12.03
CA ALA A 160 14.38 -1.08 10.73
C ALA A 160 14.23 -2.53 10.20
N LYS A 161 15.25 -3.38 10.39
CA LYS A 161 15.16 -4.83 10.05
C LYS A 161 13.99 -5.50 10.77
N ASN A 162 13.85 -5.27 12.08
CA ASN A 162 12.79 -5.91 12.85
C ASN A 162 11.43 -5.33 12.48
N GLU A 163 11.38 -4.03 12.15
CA GLU A 163 10.14 -3.35 11.76
C GLU A 163 9.58 -3.86 10.43
N ILE A 164 10.41 -4.05 9.41
CA ILE A 164 9.96 -4.65 8.14
C ILE A 164 9.53 -6.11 8.34
N LEU A 165 10.24 -6.87 9.18
CA LEU A 165 9.88 -8.26 9.50
C LEU A 165 8.57 -8.35 10.30
N ASP A 166 8.24 -7.37 11.13
CA ASP A 166 6.95 -7.29 11.81
C ASP A 166 5.80 -7.10 10.82
N VAL A 167 5.99 -6.25 9.81
CA VAL A 167 5.00 -6.03 8.74
C VAL A 167 4.86 -7.28 7.87
N ALA A 168 5.98 -7.96 7.59
CA ALA A 168 6.02 -9.18 6.79
C ALA A 168 5.17 -10.33 7.35
N LYS A 169 4.88 -10.34 8.67
CA LYS A 169 4.02 -11.35 9.30
C LYS A 169 2.59 -11.39 8.72
N THR A 170 2.14 -10.30 8.14
CA THR A 170 0.83 -10.21 7.47
C THR A 170 0.94 -10.05 5.97
N TRP A 171 2.17 -9.94 5.46
CA TRP A 171 2.42 -9.79 4.04
C TRP A 171 2.11 -11.10 3.33
N ASN A 172 1.27 -10.99 2.32
CA ASN A 172 0.89 -12.09 1.46
C ASN A 172 1.25 -11.71 0.03
N PRO A 173 2.51 -11.93 -0.40
CA PRO A 173 2.84 -11.78 -1.79
C PRO A 173 2.01 -12.82 -2.52
N LYS A 174 0.92 -12.45 -3.18
CA LYS A 174 0.16 -13.32 -4.07
C LYS A 174 0.29 -12.75 -5.47
N GLY A 175 0.94 -13.51 -6.34
CA GLY A 175 0.68 -13.38 -7.77
C GLY A 175 -0.74 -13.82 -8.06
N ALA A 176 -1.28 -13.41 -9.19
CA ALA A 176 -2.47 -14.04 -9.76
C ALA A 176 -2.37 -15.57 -9.59
N LEU A 177 -3.29 -16.12 -8.79
CA LEU A 177 -3.27 -17.50 -8.32
C LEU A 177 -3.40 -18.48 -9.48
N GLU A 178 -2.81 -19.65 -9.26
CA GLU A 178 -3.25 -20.94 -9.81
C GLU A 178 -4.77 -21.15 -9.69
#